data_AF-F8NEY5-F1
#
_entry.id   AF-F8NEY5-F1
#
_cell.length_a   1.000
_cell.length_b   1.000
_cell.length_c   1.000
_cell.angle_alpha   90.00
_cell.angle_beta   90.00
_cell.angle_gamma   90.00
#
_symmetry.space_group_name_H-M   'P 1'
#
loop_
_entity.id
_entity.type
_entity.pdbx_description
1 polymer ?
#
loop_
_entity_poly.entity_id
_entity_poly.type
_entity_poly.pdbx_seq_one_letter_code
_entity_poly.pdbx_strand_id
1 'polypeptide(L)'
;MLVLSAIHKYLSQILCQDLHTALLLNPEGSLVSVAANPQRPKDQIRIVAALSAEVWQETRGQAFGMVESEVLAPCIAGDSCLTIMRPLSKLGRILVIAIENEVPPENRDPLLLLALNATPSVEWEVLQMKGKKMARYLAPSVNKYREQFEASKAPSNTPSPNRSAR
;
A
#
# COMPACT_ATOMS: atom_id res chain seq x y z
N MET A 1 -7.59 4.78 19.35
CA MET A 1 -6.31 4.14 18.97
C MET A 1 -6.59 3.09 17.89
N LEU A 2 -5.92 3.15 16.73
CA LEU A 2 -6.07 2.11 15.69
C LEU A 2 -5.61 0.77 16.25
N VAL A 3 -6.50 -0.22 16.31
CA VAL A 3 -6.17 -1.56 16.83
C VAL A 3 -5.54 -2.37 15.70
N LEU A 4 -4.21 -2.30 15.56
CA LEU A 4 -3.45 -2.95 14.49
C LEU A 4 -3.70 -4.48 14.42
N SER A 5 -3.89 -5.13 15.57
CA SER A 5 -4.21 -6.56 15.62
C SER A 5 -5.57 -6.89 14.98
N ALA A 6 -6.57 -6.00 15.11
CA ALA A 6 -7.85 -6.16 14.45
C ALA A 6 -7.71 -5.95 12.93
N ILE A 7 -6.95 -4.94 12.51
CA ILE A 7 -6.67 -4.68 11.09
C ILE A 7 -5.98 -5.88 10.44
N HIS A 8 -4.93 -6.41 11.07
CA HIS A 8 -4.22 -7.59 10.57
C HIS A 8 -5.13 -8.82 10.46
N LYS A 9 -6.05 -9.03 11.42
CA LYS A 9 -7.06 -10.09 11.34
C LYS A 9 -7.97 -9.90 10.12
N TYR A 10 -8.46 -8.69 9.88
CA TYR A 10 -9.28 -8.40 8.69
C TYR A 10 -8.50 -8.63 7.39
N LEU A 11 -7.27 -8.13 7.30
CA LEU A 11 -6.41 -8.37 6.14
C LEU A 11 -6.16 -9.86 5.91
N SER A 12 -6.06 -10.66 6.97
CA SER A 12 -5.89 -12.11 6.87
C SER A 12 -7.16 -12.83 6.39
N GLN A 13 -8.35 -12.31 6.73
CA GLN A 13 -9.64 -12.91 6.32
C GLN A 13 -9.92 -12.78 4.82
N ILE A 14 -9.36 -11.75 4.16
CA ILE A 14 -9.54 -11.57 2.71
C ILE A 14 -8.58 -12.41 1.87
N LEU A 15 -7.57 -13.02 2.51
CA LEU A 15 -6.61 -13.88 1.83
C LEU A 15 -7.27 -15.19 1.41
N CYS A 16 -6.97 -15.62 0.19
CA CYS A 16 -7.36 -16.91 -0.35
C CYS A 16 -6.22 -17.44 -1.21
N GLN A 17 -6.36 -18.64 -1.77
CA GLN A 17 -5.31 -19.26 -2.59
C GLN A 17 -4.83 -18.35 -3.73
N ASP A 18 -5.75 -17.59 -4.32
CA ASP A 18 -5.45 -16.66 -5.42
C ASP A 18 -5.19 -15.21 -4.98
N LEU A 19 -5.37 -14.87 -3.70
CA LEU A 19 -5.10 -13.55 -3.13
C LEU A 19 -4.16 -13.73 -1.94
N HIS A 20 -2.86 -13.70 -2.24
CA HIS A 20 -1.82 -14.15 -1.33
C HIS A 20 -1.28 -13.04 -0.43
N THR A 21 -1.47 -11.76 -0.74
CA THR A 21 -0.97 -10.67 0.10
C THR A 21 -1.90 -9.48 0.09
N ALA A 22 -2.14 -8.93 1.29
CA ALA A 22 -2.86 -7.69 1.50
C ALA A 22 -2.02 -6.75 2.38
N LEU A 23 -1.87 -5.51 1.93
CA LEU A 23 -1.05 -4.49 2.56
C LEU A 23 -1.88 -3.26 2.87
N LEU A 24 -1.58 -2.65 3.99
CA LEU A 24 -2.01 -1.32 4.37
C LEU A 24 -0.77 -0.44 4.40
N LEU A 25 -0.75 0.62 3.60
CA LEU A 25 0.36 1.56 3.51
C LEU A 25 -0.16 3.00 3.46
N ASN A 26 0.68 3.97 3.75
CA ASN A 26 0.38 5.38 3.47
C ASN A 26 0.67 5.71 1.98
N PRO A 27 0.20 6.86 1.46
CA PRO A 27 0.50 7.30 0.10
C PRO A 27 1.99 7.44 -0.21
N GLU A 28 2.83 7.64 0.82
CA GLU A 28 4.28 7.73 0.71
C GLU A 28 4.97 6.34 0.61
N GLY A 29 4.23 5.24 0.65
CA GLY A 29 4.77 3.87 0.50
C GLY A 29 5.30 3.23 1.79
N SER A 30 5.14 3.89 2.93
CA SER A 30 5.42 3.32 4.25
C SER A 30 4.38 2.28 4.63
N LEU A 31 4.86 1.07 4.93
CA LEU A 31 4.01 -0.06 5.33
C LEU A 31 3.48 0.11 6.75
N VAL A 32 2.16 0.02 6.92
CA VAL A 32 1.46 0.10 8.21
C VAL A 32 1.08 -1.29 8.72
N SER A 33 0.55 -2.16 7.85
CA SER A 33 0.19 -3.53 8.21
C SER A 33 0.25 -4.43 6.98
N VAL A 34 0.55 -5.72 7.20
CA VAL A 34 0.61 -6.74 6.14
C VAL A 34 -0.02 -8.02 6.64
N ALA A 35 -0.77 -8.69 5.76
CA ALA A 35 -1.10 -10.10 5.90
C ALA A 35 -0.71 -10.83 4.61
N ALA A 36 -0.12 -12.01 4.74
CA ALA A 36 0.27 -12.83 3.61
C ALA A 36 0.07 -14.32 3.92
N ASN A 37 -0.44 -15.07 2.94
CA ASN A 37 -0.64 -16.51 3.03
C ASN A 37 -0.42 -17.15 1.64
N PRO A 38 0.62 -17.98 1.45
CA PRO A 38 1.65 -18.33 2.44
C PRO A 38 2.52 -17.13 2.84
N GLN A 39 3.26 -17.26 3.96
CA GLN A 39 4.18 -16.22 4.41
C GLN A 39 5.19 -15.88 3.30
N ARG A 40 5.34 -14.58 3.02
CA ARG A 40 6.25 -14.08 2.00
C ARG A 40 7.51 -13.46 2.63
N PRO A 41 8.66 -13.53 1.95
CA PRO A 41 9.86 -12.87 2.41
C PRO A 41 9.64 -11.36 2.50
N LYS A 42 10.25 -10.75 3.54
CA LYS A 42 10.11 -9.33 3.85
C LYS A 42 10.44 -8.42 2.66
N ASP A 43 11.43 -8.80 1.86
CA ASP A 43 11.86 -8.01 0.70
C ASP A 43 10.80 -7.99 -0.40
N GLN A 44 10.11 -9.12 -0.65
CA GLN A 44 8.99 -9.14 -1.59
C GLN A 44 7.82 -8.26 -1.11
N ILE A 45 7.52 -8.29 0.19
CA ILE A 45 6.48 -7.41 0.78
C ILE A 45 6.83 -5.93 0.55
N ARG A 46 8.10 -5.56 0.75
CA ARG A 46 8.59 -4.20 0.53
C ARG A 46 8.50 -3.79 -0.94
N ILE A 47 8.84 -4.68 -1.86
CA ILE A 47 8.72 -4.41 -3.30
C ILE A 47 7.25 -4.17 -3.67
N VAL A 48 6.32 -5.02 -3.21
CA VAL A 48 4.89 -4.81 -3.48
C VAL A 48 4.42 -3.48 -2.88
N ALA A 49 4.85 -3.11 -1.68
CA ALA A 49 4.51 -1.83 -1.07
C ALA A 49 5.04 -0.64 -1.89
N ALA A 50 6.30 -0.70 -2.34
CA ALA A 50 6.91 0.34 -3.17
C ALA A 50 6.18 0.50 -4.51
N LEU A 51 5.94 -0.60 -5.23
CA LEU A 51 5.18 -0.59 -6.49
C LEU A 51 3.76 -0.07 -6.28
N SER A 52 3.11 -0.43 -5.17
CA SER A 52 1.76 0.06 -4.86
C SER A 52 1.73 1.57 -4.65
N ALA A 53 2.77 2.14 -4.04
CA ALA A 53 2.88 3.57 -3.83
C ALA A 53 3.11 4.31 -5.16
N GLU A 54 3.96 3.76 -6.04
CA GLU A 54 4.24 4.30 -7.37
C GLU A 54 2.98 4.30 -8.25
N VAL A 55 2.30 3.15 -8.34
CA VAL A 55 1.01 3.02 -9.04
C VAL A 55 0.01 4.04 -8.50
N TRP A 56 -0.06 4.21 -7.18
CA TRP A 56 -0.92 5.23 -6.60
C TRP A 56 -0.55 6.63 -7.06
N GLN A 57 0.74 7.01 -7.11
CA GLN A 57 1.16 8.32 -7.60
C GLN A 57 0.64 8.60 -9.01
N GLU A 58 0.66 7.60 -9.88
CA GLU A 58 0.20 7.72 -11.26
C GLU A 58 -1.32 7.76 -11.38
N THR A 59 -2.04 7.06 -10.50
CA THR A 59 -3.50 6.87 -10.60
C THR A 59 -4.31 7.66 -9.57
N ARG A 60 -3.72 8.65 -8.88
CA ARG A 60 -4.38 9.40 -7.79
C ARG A 60 -5.77 9.94 -8.18
N GLY A 61 -5.93 10.39 -9.43
CA GLY A 61 -7.20 10.93 -9.95
C GLY A 61 -8.33 9.90 -10.14
N GLN A 62 -8.05 8.59 -10.05
CA GLN A 62 -9.01 7.52 -10.30
C GLN A 62 -9.47 6.79 -9.02
N ALA A 63 -8.94 7.18 -7.85
CA ALA A 63 -9.16 6.55 -6.54
C ALA A 63 -8.74 5.06 -6.40
N PHE A 64 -8.32 4.43 -7.49
CA PHE A 64 -7.69 3.11 -7.52
C PHE A 64 -6.69 3.00 -8.67
N GLY A 65 -5.71 2.10 -8.53
CA GLY A 65 -4.70 1.80 -9.53
C GLY A 65 -4.49 0.30 -9.69
N MET A 66 -4.12 -0.13 -10.88
CA MET A 66 -3.97 -1.53 -11.24
C MET A 66 -2.66 -1.71 -11.99
N VAL A 67 -1.86 -2.70 -11.59
CA VAL A 67 -0.64 -3.07 -12.32
C VAL A 67 -0.51 -4.58 -12.38
N GLU A 68 -0.18 -5.08 -13.56
CA GLU A 68 0.26 -6.46 -13.74
C GLU A 68 1.80 -6.46 -13.70
N SER A 69 2.36 -7.13 -12.70
CA SER A 69 3.80 -7.18 -12.51
C SER A 69 4.37 -8.41 -13.20
N GLU A 70 4.83 -8.19 -14.42
CA GLU A 70 5.67 -9.13 -15.15
C GLU A 70 7.13 -8.92 -14.72
N VAL A 71 7.73 -9.88 -14.01
CA VAL A 71 9.18 -9.82 -13.76
C VAL A 71 9.88 -10.62 -14.85
N LEU A 72 10.79 -9.93 -15.54
CA LEU A 72 11.86 -10.49 -16.37
C LEU A 72 12.53 -11.69 -15.69
N ALA A 73 12.56 -12.82 -16.42
CA ALA A 73 13.36 -13.97 -16.05
C ALA A 73 14.83 -13.55 -15.86
N PRO A 74 15.59 -14.19 -14.95
CA PRO A 74 16.96 -13.79 -14.68
C PRO A 74 17.78 -13.96 -15.97
N CYS A 75 18.52 -12.92 -16.34
CA CYS A 75 19.48 -12.98 -17.44
C CYS A 75 20.39 -14.19 -17.23
N ILE A 76 20.43 -15.09 -18.22
CA ILE A 76 21.34 -16.23 -18.23
C ILE A 76 22.76 -15.66 -18.20
N ALA A 77 23.54 -16.14 -17.24
CA ALA A 77 24.89 -15.70 -16.94
C ALA A 77 25.81 -15.74 -18.18
N GLY A 78 26.51 -14.62 -18.41
CA GLY A 78 27.83 -14.61 -19.03
C GLY A 78 28.88 -14.43 -17.94
N ASP A 79 29.50 -15.54 -17.54
CA ASP A 79 30.74 -15.82 -16.78
C ASP A 79 31.42 -14.85 -15.78
N SER A 80 30.95 -13.64 -15.48
CA SER A 80 31.58 -12.85 -14.41
C SER A 80 30.67 -11.78 -13.82
N CYS A 81 29.47 -12.16 -13.37
CA CYS A 81 28.69 -11.30 -12.52
C CYS A 81 28.05 -12.11 -11.39
N LEU A 82 28.79 -12.24 -10.31
CA LEU A 82 28.37 -12.79 -9.03
C LEU A 82 27.47 -11.76 -8.31
N THR A 83 26.42 -11.29 -8.97
CA THR A 83 25.35 -10.52 -8.34
C THR A 83 24.18 -11.45 -8.16
N ILE A 84 23.87 -11.73 -6.89
CA ILE A 84 22.76 -12.55 -6.42
C ILE A 84 21.43 -11.86 -6.80
N MET A 85 21.09 -11.81 -8.08
CA MET A 85 19.76 -11.44 -8.55
C MET A 85 18.92 -12.70 -8.51
N ARG A 86 18.38 -12.98 -7.32
CA ARG A 86 17.31 -13.96 -7.17
C ARG A 86 16.17 -13.49 -8.10
N PRO A 87 15.67 -14.33 -9.02
CA PRO A 87 14.56 -13.92 -9.86
C PRO A 87 13.39 -13.51 -8.96
N LEU A 88 12.95 -12.27 -9.09
CA LEU A 88 11.74 -11.83 -8.41
C LEU A 88 10.62 -12.68 -9.01
N SER A 89 10.09 -13.61 -8.22
CA SER A 89 8.96 -14.43 -8.63
C SER A 89 7.84 -13.49 -9.09
N LYS A 90 7.20 -13.81 -10.24
CA LYS A 90 6.07 -13.05 -10.79
C LYS A 90 5.16 -12.60 -9.65
N LEU A 91 5.11 -11.29 -9.40
CA LEU A 91 4.40 -10.77 -8.23
C LEU A 91 2.90 -10.97 -8.39
N GLY A 92 2.41 -10.98 -9.64
CA GLY A 92 1.02 -11.18 -10.00
C GLY A 92 0.33 -9.87 -10.33
N ARG A 93 -0.96 -9.79 -10.01
CA ARG A 93 -1.80 -8.60 -10.18
C ARG A 93 -1.85 -7.83 -8.88
N ILE A 94 -1.51 -6.55 -8.93
CA ILE A 94 -1.55 -5.64 -7.79
C ILE A 94 -2.64 -4.62 -8.03
N LEU A 95 -3.58 -4.54 -7.10
CA LEU A 95 -4.64 -3.55 -7.04
C LEU A 95 -4.38 -2.63 -5.85
N VAL A 96 -4.44 -1.32 -6.06
CA VAL A 96 -4.30 -0.30 -5.02
C VAL A 96 -5.58 0.50 -4.94
N ILE A 97 -6.12 0.70 -3.74
CA ILE A 97 -7.37 1.44 -3.50
C ILE A 97 -7.20 2.39 -2.32
N ALA A 98 -7.69 3.63 -2.46
CA ALA A 98 -7.79 4.57 -1.36
C ALA A 98 -8.84 4.13 -0.32
N ILE A 99 -8.48 4.19 0.97
CA ILE A 99 -9.40 3.87 2.07
C ILE A 99 -10.13 5.14 2.51
N GLU A 100 -11.23 5.44 1.83
CA GLU A 100 -12.08 6.59 2.13
C GLU A 100 -13.58 6.24 2.09
N ASN A 101 -14.40 7.03 2.79
CA ASN A 101 -15.87 6.84 2.83
C ASN A 101 -16.54 7.48 1.60
N GLU A 102 -15.96 8.57 1.09
CA GLU A 102 -16.44 9.34 -0.05
C GLU A 102 -15.27 9.60 -1.00
N VAL A 103 -15.57 10.11 -2.21
CA VAL A 103 -14.52 10.53 -3.14
C VAL A 103 -13.76 11.69 -2.50
N PRO A 104 -12.42 11.59 -2.30
CA PRO A 104 -11.67 12.69 -1.74
C PRO A 104 -11.88 13.95 -2.59
N PRO A 105 -12.00 15.14 -1.99
CA PRO A 105 -11.91 16.37 -2.75
C PRO A 105 -10.55 16.38 -3.48
N GLU A 106 -10.50 16.89 -4.72
CA GLU A 106 -9.38 16.75 -5.68
C GLU A 106 -7.98 17.10 -5.14
N ASN A 107 -7.88 17.75 -3.98
CA ASN A 107 -6.62 18.16 -3.36
C ASN A 107 -6.26 17.43 -2.06
N ARG A 108 -6.96 16.35 -1.68
CA ARG A 108 -6.69 15.65 -0.41
C ARG A 108 -6.27 14.22 -0.65
N ASP A 109 -5.06 13.91 -0.20
CA ASP A 109 -4.56 12.54 -0.20
C ASP A 109 -5.31 11.67 0.84
N PRO A 110 -5.52 10.39 0.53
CA PRO A 110 -6.04 9.44 1.49
C PRO A 110 -5.03 9.18 2.60
N LEU A 111 -5.52 8.92 3.81
CA LEU A 111 -4.64 8.58 4.93
C LEU A 111 -3.88 7.27 4.68
N LEU A 112 -4.59 6.29 4.12
CA LEU A 112 -4.11 4.95 3.92
C LEU A 112 -4.64 4.37 2.61
N LEU A 113 -3.82 3.53 2.01
CA LEU A 113 -4.09 2.75 0.82
C LEU A 113 -4.16 1.28 1.19
N LEU A 114 -5.12 0.58 0.59
CA LEU A 114 -5.20 -0.87 0.56
C LEU A 114 -4.55 -1.37 -0.72
N ALA A 115 -3.47 -2.15 -0.61
CA ALA A 115 -2.91 -2.86 -1.74
C ALA A 115 -3.19 -4.36 -1.62
N LEU A 116 -3.77 -4.94 -2.67
CA LEU A 116 -4.07 -6.36 -2.80
C LEU A 116 -3.20 -6.94 -3.89
N ASN A 117 -2.52 -8.04 -3.57
CA ASN A 117 -1.71 -8.77 -4.52
C ASN A 117 -2.28 -10.18 -4.71
N ALA A 118 -2.61 -10.50 -5.95
CA ALA A 118 -3.29 -11.71 -6.39
C ALA A 118 -2.53 -12.41 -7.52
N THR A 119 -2.84 -13.67 -7.75
CA THR A 119 -2.33 -14.43 -8.91
C THR A 119 -2.90 -13.84 -10.21
N PRO A 120 -2.23 -14.04 -11.36
CA PRO A 120 -2.74 -13.57 -12.65
C PRO A 120 -4.04 -14.25 -13.10
N SER A 121 -4.45 -15.35 -12.45
CA SER A 121 -5.72 -16.03 -12.71
C SER A 121 -6.94 -15.28 -12.15
N VAL A 122 -6.76 -14.31 -11.25
CA VAL A 122 -7.88 -13.55 -10.67
C VAL A 122 -8.28 -12.41 -11.58
N GLU A 123 -9.51 -12.42 -12.06
CA GLU A 123 -10.09 -11.33 -12.83
C GLU A 123 -10.07 -9.99 -12.06
N TRP A 124 -9.71 -8.92 -12.78
CA TRP A 124 -9.58 -7.57 -12.21
C TRP A 124 -10.87 -7.09 -11.53
N GLU A 125 -12.02 -7.42 -12.11
CA GLU A 125 -13.33 -7.05 -11.55
C GLU A 125 -13.57 -7.69 -10.18
N VAL A 126 -13.20 -8.96 -10.01
CA VAL A 126 -13.31 -9.68 -8.74
C VAL A 126 -12.37 -9.06 -7.70
N LEU A 127 -11.14 -8.75 -8.10
CA LEU A 127 -10.15 -8.12 -7.23
C LEU A 127 -10.60 -6.72 -6.78
N GLN A 128 -11.12 -5.92 -7.71
CA GLN A 128 -11.69 -4.60 -7.44
C GLN A 128 -12.89 -4.68 -6.51
N MET A 129 -13.82 -5.60 -6.75
CA MET A 129 -15.01 -5.77 -5.90
C MET A 129 -14.61 -6.09 -4.46
N LYS A 130 -13.70 -7.04 -4.26
CA LYS A 130 -13.16 -7.41 -2.93
C LYS A 130 -12.47 -6.23 -2.27
N GLY A 131 -11.58 -5.56 -3.00
CA GLY A 131 -10.84 -4.41 -2.51
C GLY A 131 -11.73 -3.22 -2.13
N LYS A 132 -12.71 -2.87 -2.96
CA LYS A 132 -13.68 -1.80 -2.68
C LYS A 132 -14.53 -2.12 -1.44
N LYS A 133 -14.99 -3.37 -1.30
CA LYS A 133 -15.75 -3.81 -0.12
C LYS A 133 -14.92 -3.67 1.15
N MET A 134 -13.65 -4.08 1.10
CA MET A 134 -12.72 -3.97 2.22
C MET A 134 -12.37 -2.53 2.57
N ALA A 135 -12.07 -1.70 1.57
CA ALA A 135 -11.77 -0.28 1.76
C ALA A 135 -12.95 0.43 2.44
N ARG A 136 -14.19 0.21 1.99
CA ARG A 136 -15.40 0.75 2.63
C ARG A 136 -15.57 0.28 4.07
N TYR A 137 -15.21 -0.96 4.38
CA TYR A 137 -15.28 -1.48 5.74
C TYR A 137 -14.24 -0.83 6.67
N LEU A 138 -13.04 -0.57 6.17
CA LEU A 138 -11.95 0.05 6.94
C LEU A 138 -12.10 1.57 7.07
N ALA A 139 -12.73 2.24 6.10
CA ALA A 139 -12.81 3.69 6.01
C ALA A 139 -13.36 4.38 7.27
N PRO A 140 -14.44 3.91 7.92
CA PRO A 140 -14.92 4.53 9.17
C PRO A 140 -13.91 4.45 10.31
N SER A 141 -13.08 3.40 10.36
CA SER A 141 -12.06 3.24 11.40
C SER A 141 -10.84 4.11 11.11
N VAL A 142 -10.43 4.21 9.85
CA VAL A 142 -9.27 5.01 9.42
C VAL A 142 -9.59 6.51 9.50
N ASN A 143 -10.74 6.94 9.02
CA ASN A 143 -11.11 8.36 8.95
C ASN A 143 -11.26 9.03 10.33
N LYS A 144 -11.54 8.28 11.40
CA LYS A 144 -11.56 8.81 12.78
C LYS A 144 -10.22 9.42 13.20
N TYR A 145 -9.13 9.03 12.56
CA TYR A 145 -7.79 9.51 12.89
C TYR A 145 -7.30 10.61 11.95
N ARG A 146 -8.11 11.03 10.98
CA ARG A 146 -7.73 12.02 9.97
C ARG A 146 -7.28 13.33 10.58
N GLU A 147 -8.09 13.86 11.48
CA GLU A 147 -7.82 15.13 12.16
C GLU A 147 -6.53 15.08 12.98
N GLN A 148 -6.21 13.93 13.59
CA GLN A 148 -4.99 13.74 14.37
C GLN A 148 -3.74 13.69 13.48
N PHE A 149 -3.84 13.03 12.31
CA PHE A 149 -2.75 12.99 11.34
C PHE A 149 -2.50 14.34 10.69
N GLU A 150 -3.56 15.09 10.37
CA GLU A 150 -3.43 16.42 9.76
C GLU A 150 -2.91 17.47 10.76
N ALA A 151 -3.35 17.42 12.02
CA ALA A 151 -2.83 18.28 13.08
C ALA A 151 -1.33 18.06 13.32
N SER A 152 -0.84 16.82 13.17
CA SER A 152 0.59 16.51 13.32
C SER A 152 1.45 16.96 12.13
N LYS A 153 0.84 17.30 10.98
CA LYS A 153 1.54 17.77 9.77
C LYS A 153 1.77 19.29 9.79
N ALA A 154 1.11 20.03 10.68
CA ALA A 154 1.34 21.46 10.85
C ALA A 154 2.67 21.69 11.58
N PRO A 155 3.68 22.34 10.98
CA PRO A 155 4.87 22.73 11.71
C PRO A 155 4.47 23.74 12.78
N SER A 156 4.88 23.49 14.01
CA SER A 156 4.87 24.50 15.06
C SER A 156 5.84 25.62 14.66
N ASN A 157 5.36 26.56 13.84
CA ASN A 157 6.00 27.85 13.64
C ASN A 157 5.82 28.64 14.94
N THR A 158 6.56 28.27 15.98
CA THR A 158 6.82 29.17 17.10
C THR A 158 7.98 30.05 16.65
N PRO A 159 7.76 31.35 16.37
CA PRO A 159 8.85 32.24 16.06
C PRO A 159 9.74 32.34 17.30
N SER A 160 10.97 31.86 17.16
CA SER A 160 12.01 31.97 18.19
C SER A 160 12.23 33.47 18.47
N PRO A 161 12.05 33.96 19.71
CA PRO A 161 12.22 35.38 19.98
C PRO A 161 13.69 35.76 19.87
N ASN A 162 13.94 36.77 19.02
CA ASN A 162 15.21 37.44 18.77
C ASN A 162 16.14 37.48 19.98
N ARG A 163 17.34 36.91 19.81
CA ARG A 163 18.47 37.16 20.71
C ARG A 163 19.10 38.48 20.29
N SER A 164 18.70 39.55 20.96
CA SER A 164 19.29 40.89 20.80
C SER A 164 20.79 40.87 21.01
N ALA A 165 21.43 41.69 20.18
CA ALA A 165 22.85 42.00 20.12
C ALA A 165 23.48 42.31 21.49
N ARG A 166 24.70 41.82 21.68
CA ARG A 166 25.77 42.50 22.41
C ARG A 166 27.13 42.09 21.85
#